data_AF-A0A8S3Z0D6-F1
#
_entry.id   AF-A0A8S3Z0D6-F1
#
_cell.length_a   1.000
_cell.length_b   1.000
_cell.length_c   1.000
_cell.angle_alpha   90.00
_cell.angle_beta   90.00
_cell.angle_gamma   90.00
#
_symmetry.space_group_name_H-M   'P 1'
#
loop_
_entity.id
_entity.type
_entity.pdbx_description
1 polymer ?
#
loop_
_entity_poly.entity_id
_entity_poly.type
_entity_poly.pdbx_seq_one_letter_code
_entity_poly.pdbx_strand_id
1 'polypeptide(L)'
;MSVDRYLFIQNPSHTHWKSARLHAILLTAFTWSTSIVFMSPQLYVRIIDTLNMPNLSPMTFCIESWPNNHDRQVFGWLLLFLVYVIPVSIVVVCYANVGKMLCFYATNSESSGANNGTYIFCRKRAAQILVLLVGLFICCWLPYNIMSLLIDQWDMVGLVQFLPFALWLGHAHSAVNPLLYWATNRKFRDMVARLWRRNKWCASNERKPRPQRV
;
A
#
# COMPACT_ATOMS: atom_id res chain seq x y z
N MET A 1 -6.96 10.56 1.22
CA MET A 1 -5.83 11.40 1.72
C MET A 1 -5.36 12.47 0.72
N SER A 2 -5.15 12.15 -0.56
CA SER A 2 -4.59 13.12 -1.53
C SER A 2 -5.61 14.15 -2.05
N VAL A 3 -6.88 13.76 -2.22
CA VAL A 3 -7.97 14.66 -2.66
C VAL A 3 -8.34 15.67 -1.57
N ASP A 4 -8.35 15.23 -0.31
CA ASP A 4 -8.68 16.07 0.85
C ASP A 4 -7.68 17.23 1.03
N ARG A 5 -6.38 16.96 0.80
CA ARG A 5 -5.34 18.00 0.82
C ARG A 5 -5.40 18.97 -0.36
N TYR A 6 -5.90 18.53 -1.52
CA TYR A 6 -6.06 19.38 -2.70
C TYR A 6 -7.16 20.42 -2.48
N LEU A 7 -8.30 19.99 -1.93
CA LEU A 7 -9.45 20.85 -1.65
C LEU A 7 -9.16 21.87 -0.54
N PHE A 8 -8.29 21.51 0.42
CA PHE A 8 -7.83 22.43 1.47
C PHE A 8 -6.96 23.60 0.95
N ILE A 9 -6.16 23.39 -0.09
CA ILE A 9 -5.20 24.40 -0.58
C ILE A 9 -5.85 25.40 -1.54
N GLN A 10 -6.89 24.99 -2.28
CA GLN A 10 -7.46 25.81 -3.36
C GLN A 10 -8.56 26.79 -2.91
N ASN A 11 -9.37 26.50 -1.88
CA ASN A 11 -10.43 27.40 -1.41
C ASN A 11 -10.92 27.04 0.01
N PRO A 12 -10.78 27.91 1.03
CA PRO A 12 -11.10 27.59 2.42
C PRO A 12 -12.59 27.77 2.77
N SER A 13 -13.52 27.41 1.87
CA SER A 13 -14.96 27.56 2.14
C SER A 13 -15.53 26.38 2.94
N HIS A 14 -16.20 26.68 4.06
CA HIS A 14 -16.70 25.69 5.03
C HIS A 14 -17.70 24.67 4.44
N THR A 15 -18.43 25.05 3.40
CA THR A 15 -19.47 24.22 2.75
C THR A 15 -18.86 23.11 1.89
N HIS A 16 -17.78 23.40 1.17
CA HIS A 16 -17.08 22.41 0.33
C HIS A 16 -16.32 21.38 1.19
N TRP A 17 -15.89 21.77 2.39
CA TRP A 17 -15.20 20.89 3.34
C TRP A 17 -16.09 19.78 3.91
N LYS A 18 -17.35 20.10 4.25
CA LYS A 18 -18.32 19.07 4.68
C LYS A 18 -18.57 18.06 3.56
N SER A 19 -18.70 18.54 2.33
CA SER A 19 -18.84 17.68 1.14
C SER A 19 -17.59 16.82 0.92
N ALA A 20 -16.39 17.39 0.94
CA ALA A 20 -15.13 16.66 0.75
C ALA A 20 -14.92 15.55 1.78
N ARG A 21 -15.22 15.82 3.05
CA ARG A 21 -15.16 14.84 4.14
C ARG A 21 -16.17 13.72 3.95
N LEU A 22 -17.42 14.06 3.59
CA LEU A 22 -18.45 13.07 3.30
C LEU A 22 -18.01 12.17 2.14
N HIS A 23 -17.51 12.75 1.05
CA HIS A 23 -16.98 11.98 -0.08
C HIS A 23 -15.84 11.06 0.34
N ALA A 24 -14.90 11.54 1.17
CA ALA A 24 -13.81 10.71 1.67
C ALA A 24 -14.32 9.54 2.55
N ILE A 25 -15.29 9.78 3.42
CA ILE A 25 -15.93 8.75 4.25
C ILE A 25 -16.65 7.74 3.36
N LEU A 26 -17.46 8.20 2.41
CA LEU A 26 -18.21 7.33 1.48
C LEU A 26 -17.26 6.47 0.64
N LEU A 27 -16.21 7.04 0.07
CA LEU A 27 -15.21 6.29 -0.69
C LEU A 27 -14.47 5.26 0.17
N THR A 28 -14.16 5.62 1.42
CA THR A 28 -13.52 4.69 2.35
C THR A 28 -14.47 3.54 2.70
N ALA A 29 -15.71 3.84 3.10
CA ALA A 29 -16.73 2.84 3.39
C ALA A 29 -16.96 1.91 2.20
N PHE A 30 -17.10 2.46 0.99
CA PHE A 30 -17.22 1.69 -0.24
C PHE A 30 -16.04 0.75 -0.48
N THR A 31 -14.80 1.24 -0.28
CA THR A 31 -13.59 0.41 -0.44
C THR A 31 -13.55 -0.73 0.56
N TRP A 32 -13.93 -0.49 1.82
CA TRP A 32 -14.02 -1.54 2.84
C TRP A 32 -15.11 -2.57 2.52
N SER A 33 -16.31 -2.11 2.17
CA SER A 33 -17.43 -2.98 1.83
C SER A 33 -17.11 -3.87 0.63
N THR A 34 -16.56 -3.30 -0.44
CA THR A 34 -16.13 -4.08 -1.61
C THR A 34 -15.06 -5.09 -1.24
N SER A 35 -14.04 -4.70 -0.45
CA SER A 35 -12.99 -5.63 0.00
C SER A 35 -13.55 -6.80 0.81
N ILE A 36 -14.51 -6.55 1.71
CA ILE A 36 -15.17 -7.60 2.50
C ILE A 36 -15.94 -8.55 1.60
N VAL A 37 -16.72 -8.02 0.65
CA VAL A 37 -17.49 -8.84 -0.29
C VAL A 37 -16.57 -9.75 -1.10
N PHE A 38 -15.49 -9.22 -1.67
CA PHE A 38 -14.57 -10.00 -2.49
C PHE A 38 -13.76 -11.03 -1.69
N MET A 39 -13.39 -10.73 -0.44
CA MET A 39 -12.68 -11.69 0.42
C MET A 39 -13.60 -12.64 1.19
N SER A 40 -14.92 -12.42 1.18
CA SER A 40 -15.87 -13.28 1.90
C SER A 40 -15.79 -14.77 1.53
N PRO A 41 -15.52 -15.20 0.27
CA PRO A 41 -15.44 -16.63 -0.06
C PRO A 41 -14.27 -17.34 0.65
N GLN A 42 -13.21 -16.60 1.01
CA GLN A 42 -12.07 -17.15 1.73
C GLN A 42 -12.43 -17.64 3.13
N LEU A 43 -13.47 -17.06 3.77
CA LEU A 43 -13.97 -17.54 5.07
C LEU A 43 -14.65 -18.91 4.99
N TYR A 44 -15.23 -19.23 3.83
CA TYR A 44 -15.91 -20.51 3.61
C TYR A 44 -14.91 -21.61 3.23
N VAL A 45 -13.93 -21.28 2.39
CA VAL A 45 -13.04 -22.27 1.77
C VAL A 45 -11.80 -22.59 2.62
N ARG A 46 -11.35 -21.66 3.47
CA ARG A 46 -10.17 -21.90 4.30
C ARG A 46 -10.52 -22.77 5.49
N ILE A 47 -9.83 -23.90 5.56
CA ILE A 47 -9.94 -24.85 6.67
C ILE A 47 -8.57 -25.07 7.30
N ILE A 48 -8.57 -25.58 8.53
CA ILE A 48 -7.37 -26.00 9.23
C ILE A 48 -7.23 -27.50 9.02
N ASP A 49 -6.11 -27.92 8.43
CA ASP A 49 -5.79 -29.32 8.24
C ASP A 49 -4.48 -29.70 8.93
N THR A 50 -4.37 -30.94 9.39
CA THR A 50 -3.21 -31.45 10.11
C THR A 50 -2.52 -32.52 9.29
N LEU A 51 -1.33 -32.21 8.78
CA LEU A 51 -0.55 -33.17 8.02
C LEU A 51 0.24 -34.05 8.99
N ASN A 52 -0.19 -35.31 9.06
CA ASN A 52 0.49 -36.35 9.82
C ASN A 52 1.55 -37.01 8.92
N MET A 53 2.79 -36.50 9.02
CA MET A 53 3.94 -37.08 8.33
C MET A 53 4.57 -38.16 9.21
N PRO A 54 4.97 -39.33 8.66
CA PRO A 54 5.70 -40.32 9.43
C PRO A 54 7.03 -39.72 9.90
N ASN A 55 7.33 -39.85 11.20
CA ASN A 55 8.53 -39.37 11.92
C ASN A 55 8.64 -37.86 12.23
N LEU A 56 7.62 -37.04 11.96
CA LEU A 56 7.57 -35.63 12.42
C LEU A 56 6.37 -35.38 13.32
N SER A 57 6.46 -34.36 14.18
CA SER A 57 5.30 -33.86 14.93
C SER A 57 4.21 -33.38 13.95
N PRO A 58 2.92 -33.61 14.27
CA PRO A 58 1.81 -33.15 13.44
C PRO A 58 1.94 -31.64 13.21
N MET A 59 1.94 -31.24 11.94
CA MET A 59 1.97 -29.83 11.57
C MET A 59 0.60 -29.39 11.06
N THR A 60 0.11 -28.30 11.65
CA THR A 60 -1.20 -27.72 11.35
C THR A 60 -1.04 -26.59 10.35
N PHE A 61 -1.75 -26.68 9.22
CA PHE A 61 -1.72 -25.68 8.16
C PHE A 61 -3.12 -25.14 7.88
N CYS A 62 -3.20 -23.88 7.43
CA CYS A 62 -4.44 -23.32 6.88
C CYS A 62 -4.40 -23.50 5.37
N ILE A 63 -5.23 -24.41 4.86
CA ILE A 63 -5.30 -24.76 3.44
C ILE A 63 -6.64 -24.31 2.84
N GLU A 64 -6.65 -24.11 1.53
CA GLU A 64 -7.88 -23.85 0.78
C GLU A 64 -8.48 -25.17 0.30
N SER A 65 -9.67 -25.51 0.80
CA SER A 65 -10.40 -26.72 0.41
C SER A 65 -11.62 -26.36 -0.42
N TRP A 66 -11.41 -26.21 -1.73
CA TRP A 66 -12.49 -25.90 -2.67
C TRP A 66 -13.31 -27.15 -3.00
N PRO A 67 -14.66 -27.10 -2.97
CA PRO A 67 -15.51 -28.24 -3.30
C PRO A 67 -15.41 -28.64 -4.78
N ASN A 68 -15.20 -27.67 -5.67
CA ASN A 68 -14.99 -27.89 -7.10
C ASN A 68 -13.71 -27.18 -7.57
N ASN A 69 -12.99 -27.81 -8.49
CA ASN A 69 -11.83 -27.19 -9.15
C ASN A 69 -12.22 -25.95 -9.97
N HIS A 70 -13.41 -25.93 -10.56
CA HIS A 70 -13.88 -24.79 -11.35
C HIS A 70 -13.97 -23.51 -10.50
N ASP A 71 -14.55 -23.60 -9.29
CA ASP A 71 -14.72 -22.46 -8.39
C ASP A 71 -13.36 -21.92 -7.91
N ARG A 72 -12.40 -22.81 -7.62
CA ARG A 72 -11.00 -22.47 -7.31
C ARG A 72 -10.36 -21.67 -8.44
N GLN A 73 -10.48 -22.15 -9.68
CA GLN A 73 -9.89 -21.50 -10.84
C GLN A 73 -10.53 -20.13 -11.11
N VAL A 74 -11.87 -20.04 -11.08
CA VAL A 74 -12.60 -18.77 -11.28
C VAL A 74 -12.21 -17.75 -10.23
N PHE A 75 -12.13 -18.15 -8.95
CA PHE A 75 -11.71 -17.25 -7.88
C PHE A 75 -10.25 -16.80 -8.04
N GLY A 76 -9.34 -17.70 -8.38
CA GLY A 76 -7.93 -17.38 -8.64
C GLY A 76 -7.77 -16.36 -9.79
N TRP A 77 -8.47 -16.55 -10.91
CA TRP A 77 -8.47 -15.59 -12.02
C TRP A 77 -9.09 -14.24 -11.63
N LEU A 78 -10.23 -14.26 -10.93
CA LEU A 78 -10.90 -13.04 -10.46
C LEU A 78 -9.98 -12.21 -9.55
N LEU A 79 -9.28 -12.87 -8.62
CA LEU A 79 -8.33 -12.24 -7.73
C LEU A 79 -7.13 -11.68 -8.50
N LEU A 80 -6.61 -12.41 -9.50
CA LEU A 80 -5.57 -11.92 -10.40
C LEU A 80 -6.02 -10.64 -11.14
N PHE A 81 -7.22 -10.62 -11.74
CA PHE A 81 -7.64 -9.43 -12.47
C PHE A 81 -7.87 -8.22 -11.55
N LEU A 82 -8.57 -8.42 -10.44
CA LEU A 82 -8.95 -7.34 -9.52
C LEU A 82 -7.76 -6.79 -8.73
N VAL A 83 -6.87 -7.67 -8.26
CA VAL A 83 -5.76 -7.29 -7.38
C VAL A 83 -4.48 -6.99 -8.18
N TYR A 84 -4.30 -7.60 -9.36
CA TYR A 84 -3.13 -7.39 -10.20
C TYR A 84 -3.41 -6.56 -11.44
N VAL A 85 -4.17 -7.09 -12.39
CA VAL A 85 -4.23 -6.54 -13.75
C VAL A 85 -4.78 -5.11 -13.74
N ILE A 86 -5.88 -4.88 -13.02
CA ILE A 86 -6.49 -3.55 -12.93
C ILE A 86 -5.55 -2.56 -12.23
N PRO A 87 -5.02 -2.82 -11.02
CA PRO A 87 -4.07 -1.90 -10.37
C PRO A 87 -2.80 -1.63 -11.18
N VAL A 88 -2.21 -2.65 -11.82
CA VAL A 88 -1.03 -2.51 -12.68
C VAL A 88 -1.34 -1.59 -13.87
N SER A 89 -2.46 -1.83 -14.56
CA SER A 89 -2.85 -1.02 -15.73
C SER A 89 -3.03 0.46 -15.36
N ILE A 90 -3.66 0.74 -14.21
CA ILE A 90 -3.84 2.09 -13.68
C ILE A 90 -2.47 2.73 -13.40
N VAL A 91 -1.56 2.02 -12.75
CA VAL A 91 -0.20 2.48 -12.45
C VAL A 91 0.58 2.81 -13.72
N VAL A 92 0.55 1.91 -14.72
CA VAL A 92 1.26 2.09 -16.00
C VAL A 92 0.71 3.31 -16.75
N VAL A 93 -0.61 3.42 -16.89
CA VAL A 93 -1.25 4.57 -17.56
C VAL A 93 -0.95 5.86 -16.81
N CYS A 94 -0.98 5.86 -15.48
CA CYS A 94 -0.61 7.02 -14.68
C CYS A 94 0.86 7.42 -14.91
N TYR A 95 1.80 6.47 -14.93
CA TYR A 95 3.22 6.77 -15.18
C TYR A 95 3.45 7.29 -16.60
N ALA A 96 2.79 6.70 -17.59
CA ALA A 96 2.85 7.18 -18.97
C ALA A 96 2.34 8.64 -19.06
N ASN A 97 1.23 8.95 -18.38
CA ASN A 97 0.68 10.31 -18.36
C ASN A 97 1.59 11.30 -17.61
N VAL A 98 2.22 10.88 -16.50
CA VAL A 98 3.21 11.71 -15.78
C VAL A 98 4.45 11.94 -16.64
N GLY A 99 4.93 10.93 -17.35
CA GLY A 99 6.06 11.01 -18.28
C GLY A 99 5.78 11.95 -19.44
N LYS A 100 4.63 11.78 -20.12
CA LYS A 100 4.17 12.69 -21.18
C LYS A 100 4.08 14.13 -20.69
N MET A 101 3.52 14.33 -19.50
CA MET A 101 3.44 15.65 -18.87
C MET A 101 4.84 16.24 -18.61
N LEU A 102 5.82 15.44 -18.20
CA LEU A 102 7.21 15.92 -18.00
C LEU A 102 7.88 16.29 -19.32
N CYS A 103 7.72 15.49 -20.38
CA CYS A 103 8.24 15.80 -21.72
C CYS A 103 7.60 17.08 -22.28
N PHE A 104 6.29 17.24 -22.12
CA PHE A 104 5.57 18.45 -22.53
C PHE A 104 6.07 19.71 -21.80
N TYR A 105 6.32 19.63 -20.49
CA TYR A 105 6.90 20.76 -19.75
C TYR A 105 8.35 21.04 -20.12
N ALA A 106 9.18 20.01 -20.35
CA ALA A 106 10.57 20.20 -20.79
C ALA A 106 10.64 20.95 -22.14
N THR A 107 9.75 20.62 -23.07
CA THR A 107 9.67 21.26 -24.39
C THR A 107 9.15 22.70 -24.33
N ASN A 108 8.22 23.00 -23.40
CA ASN A 108 7.62 24.33 -23.26
C ASN A 108 8.31 25.23 -22.21
N SER A 109 9.23 24.70 -21.41
CA SER A 109 9.93 25.48 -20.38
C SER A 109 10.98 26.42 -20.98
N GLU A 110 11.47 26.16 -22.19
CA GLU A 110 12.33 27.10 -22.91
C GLU A 110 11.57 28.35 -23.39
N SER A 111 10.23 28.33 -23.42
CA SER A 111 9.42 29.40 -24.00
C SER A 111 8.55 30.19 -23.01
N SER A 112 8.53 29.86 -21.71
CA SER A 112 7.74 30.62 -20.72
C SER A 112 8.30 30.53 -19.29
N GLY A 113 8.90 31.63 -18.82
CA GLY A 113 9.42 31.80 -17.46
C GLY A 113 8.33 31.90 -16.37
N ALA A 114 7.57 30.83 -16.14
CA ALA A 114 6.44 30.84 -15.21
C ALA A 114 6.74 30.14 -13.87
N ASN A 115 6.59 30.90 -12.78
CA ASN A 115 6.70 30.48 -11.37
C ASN A 115 5.63 29.48 -10.86
N ASN A 116 4.90 28.80 -11.76
CA ASN A 116 3.83 27.85 -11.42
C ASN A 116 4.34 26.42 -11.11
N GLY A 117 5.65 26.16 -11.27
CA GLY A 117 6.26 24.83 -11.16
C GLY A 117 6.09 24.15 -9.78
N THR A 118 6.06 24.92 -8.70
CA THR A 118 6.10 24.36 -7.32
C THR A 118 4.80 23.64 -6.93
N TYR A 119 3.64 24.15 -7.35
CA TYR A 119 2.33 23.55 -7.05
C TYR A 119 2.08 22.27 -7.87
N ILE A 120 2.47 22.28 -9.15
CA ILE A 120 2.40 21.11 -10.03
C ILE A 120 3.36 20.01 -9.56
N PHE A 121 4.56 20.38 -9.12
CA PHE A 121 5.58 19.45 -8.63
C PHE A 121 5.16 18.74 -7.32
N CYS A 122 4.59 19.45 -6.35
CA CYS A 122 4.07 18.84 -5.13
C CYS A 122 2.92 17.85 -5.38
N ARG A 123 2.02 18.17 -6.34
CA ARG A 123 0.89 17.30 -6.73
C ARG A 123 1.37 16.04 -7.44
N LYS A 124 2.40 16.15 -8.29
CA LYS A 124 3.09 15.00 -8.91
C LYS A 124 3.74 14.09 -7.88
N ARG A 125 4.41 14.64 -6.87
CA ARG A 125 5.08 13.85 -5.83
C ARG A 125 4.09 12.98 -5.03
N ALA A 126 2.92 13.51 -4.66
CA ALA A 126 1.90 12.73 -3.96
C ALA A 126 1.34 11.59 -4.81
N ALA A 127 1.07 11.84 -6.09
CA ALA A 127 0.65 10.79 -7.03
C ALA A 127 1.75 9.74 -7.26
N GLN A 128 3.02 10.17 -7.41
CA GLN A 128 4.17 9.28 -7.54
C GLN A 128 4.34 8.37 -6.31
N ILE A 129 4.14 8.89 -5.10
CA ILE A 129 4.18 8.08 -3.88
C ILE A 129 3.08 7.02 -3.89
N LEU A 130 1.84 7.41 -4.23
CA LEU A 130 0.73 6.44 -4.33
C LEU A 130 1.06 5.34 -5.34
N VAL A 131 1.62 5.72 -6.48
CA VAL A 131 2.01 4.75 -7.50
C VAL A 131 3.15 3.84 -7.03
N LEU A 132 4.16 4.37 -6.34
CA LEU A 132 5.23 3.55 -5.75
C LEU A 132 4.70 2.57 -4.70
N LEU A 133 3.75 3.00 -3.87
CA LEU A 133 3.12 2.13 -2.86
C LEU A 133 2.35 0.97 -3.50
N VAL A 134 1.57 1.27 -4.54
CA VAL A 134 0.79 0.28 -5.30
C VAL A 134 1.72 -0.65 -6.09
N GLY A 135 2.75 -0.11 -6.75
CA GLY A 135 3.75 -0.90 -7.47
C GLY A 135 4.51 -1.85 -6.55
N LEU A 136 4.92 -1.39 -5.37
CA LEU A 136 5.59 -2.24 -4.38
C LEU A 136 4.66 -3.34 -3.85
N PHE A 137 3.38 -3.01 -3.58
CA PHE A 137 2.37 -4.00 -3.20
C PHE A 137 2.30 -5.12 -4.22
N ILE A 138 2.18 -4.74 -5.50
CA ILE A 138 2.14 -5.68 -6.63
C ILE A 138 3.40 -6.54 -6.65
N CYS A 139 4.60 -5.95 -6.64
CA CYS A 139 5.86 -6.70 -6.72
C CYS A 139 6.05 -7.68 -5.55
N CYS A 140 5.65 -7.31 -4.33
CA CYS A 140 5.79 -8.15 -3.15
C CYS A 140 4.81 -9.32 -3.14
N TRP A 141 3.59 -9.11 -3.62
CA TRP A 141 2.56 -10.15 -3.67
C TRP A 141 2.62 -11.03 -4.93
N LEU A 142 3.35 -10.59 -5.98
CA LEU A 142 3.31 -11.23 -7.30
C LEU A 142 3.84 -12.66 -7.25
N PRO A 143 4.95 -12.95 -6.56
CA PRO A 143 5.47 -14.31 -6.46
C PRO A 143 4.45 -15.26 -5.85
N TYR A 144 3.73 -14.81 -4.81
CA TYR A 144 2.70 -15.62 -4.16
C TYR A 144 1.54 -15.93 -5.10
N ASN A 145 1.01 -14.90 -5.79
CA ASN A 145 -0.12 -15.08 -6.70
C ASN A 145 0.23 -15.96 -7.91
N ILE A 146 1.43 -15.79 -8.48
CA ILE A 146 1.91 -16.66 -9.57
C ILE A 146 2.08 -18.09 -9.08
N MET A 147 2.75 -18.30 -7.94
CA MET A 147 2.94 -19.65 -7.40
C MET A 147 1.61 -20.33 -7.08
N SER A 148 0.66 -19.61 -6.47
CA SER A 148 -0.68 -20.12 -6.20
C SER A 148 -1.40 -20.50 -7.49
N LEU A 149 -1.37 -19.65 -8.52
CA LEU A 149 -1.97 -19.96 -9.82
C LEU A 149 -1.31 -21.18 -10.48
N LEU A 150 0.02 -21.30 -10.40
CA LEU A 150 0.76 -22.41 -10.98
C LEU A 150 0.41 -23.75 -10.31
N ILE A 151 0.24 -23.73 -8.98
CA ILE A 151 -0.21 -24.90 -8.21
C ILE A 151 -1.66 -25.24 -8.56
N ASP A 152 -2.53 -24.24 -8.64
CA ASP A 152 -3.97 -24.43 -8.89
C ASP A 152 -4.28 -24.94 -10.31
N GLN A 153 -3.49 -24.54 -11.32
CA GLN A 153 -3.77 -24.83 -12.74
C GLN A 153 -2.96 -26.00 -13.29
N TRP A 154 -1.71 -26.17 -12.85
CA TRP A 154 -0.77 -27.15 -13.40
C TRP A 154 -0.25 -28.14 -12.35
N ASP A 155 -0.84 -28.17 -11.16
CA ASP A 155 -0.50 -29.11 -10.07
C ASP A 155 1.01 -29.13 -9.76
N MET A 156 1.64 -27.95 -9.79
CA MET A 156 3.08 -27.77 -9.54
C MET A 156 3.38 -27.85 -8.04
N VAL A 157 3.11 -29.01 -7.42
CA VAL A 157 3.23 -29.26 -5.96
C VAL A 157 4.62 -28.92 -5.41
N GLY A 158 5.68 -29.03 -6.24
CA GLY A 158 7.04 -28.63 -5.88
C GLY A 158 7.21 -27.16 -5.49
N LEU A 159 6.28 -26.27 -5.86
CA LEU A 159 6.30 -24.86 -5.47
C LEU A 159 5.77 -24.60 -4.05
N VAL A 160 5.07 -25.56 -3.44
CA VAL A 160 4.46 -25.42 -2.10
C VAL A 160 5.51 -25.10 -1.03
N GLN A 161 6.74 -25.59 -1.18
CA GLN A 161 7.85 -25.28 -0.26
C GLN A 161 8.27 -23.81 -0.26
N PHE A 162 8.03 -23.08 -1.37
CA PHE A 162 8.38 -21.66 -1.52
C PHE A 162 7.23 -20.72 -1.16
N LEU A 163 6.01 -21.25 -1.01
CA LEU A 163 4.81 -20.48 -0.64
C LEU A 163 4.98 -19.68 0.65
N PRO A 164 5.56 -20.22 1.74
CA PRO A 164 5.77 -19.48 2.99
C PRO A 164 6.68 -18.26 2.80
N PHE A 165 7.72 -18.38 1.97
CA PHE A 165 8.62 -17.29 1.64
C PHE A 165 7.92 -16.21 0.80
N ALA A 166 7.15 -16.62 -0.21
CA ALA A 166 6.37 -15.71 -1.04
C ALA A 166 5.30 -14.96 -0.22
N LEU A 167 4.64 -15.65 0.72
CA LEU A 167 3.68 -15.06 1.64
C LEU A 167 4.34 -14.06 2.60
N TRP A 168 5.51 -14.42 3.16
CA TRP A 168 6.30 -13.52 3.98
C TRP A 168 6.67 -12.23 3.22
N LEU A 169 7.09 -12.35 1.96
CA LEU A 169 7.40 -11.21 1.11
C LEU A 169 6.16 -10.32 0.87
N GLY A 170 4.99 -10.92 0.64
CA GLY A 170 3.72 -10.21 0.53
C GLY A 170 3.40 -9.39 1.78
N HIS A 171 3.59 -9.96 2.96
CA HIS A 171 3.37 -9.25 4.22
C HIS A 171 4.43 -8.17 4.50
N ALA A 172 5.68 -8.37 4.05
CA ALA A 172 6.76 -7.40 4.22
C ALA A 172 6.47 -6.04 3.56
N HIS A 173 5.59 -5.99 2.54
CA HIS A 173 5.11 -4.74 1.93
C HIS A 173 4.58 -3.73 2.97
N SER A 174 3.87 -4.21 3.99
CA SER A 174 3.28 -3.36 5.02
C SER A 174 4.31 -2.57 5.82
N ALA A 175 5.52 -3.14 6.01
CA ALA A 175 6.63 -2.51 6.73
C ALA A 175 7.27 -1.38 5.92
N VAL A 176 7.09 -1.35 4.60
CA VAL A 176 7.68 -0.33 3.72
C VAL A 176 6.83 0.94 3.69
N ASN A 177 5.52 0.84 3.98
CA ASN A 177 4.62 2.00 3.98
C ASN A 177 5.16 3.16 4.86
N PRO A 178 5.52 2.96 6.15
CA PRO A 178 6.07 4.03 6.99
C PRO A 178 7.42 4.58 6.50
N LEU A 179 8.31 3.71 6.00
CA LEU A 179 9.62 4.10 5.47
C LEU A 179 9.47 5.00 4.25
N LEU A 180 8.54 4.67 3.35
CA LEU A 180 8.27 5.47 2.17
C LEU A 180 7.65 6.82 2.52
N TYR A 181 6.69 6.86 3.46
CA TYR A 181 6.14 8.12 3.96
C TYR A 181 7.20 8.99 4.65
N TRP A 182 8.11 8.37 5.41
CA TRP A 182 9.23 9.07 6.05
C TRP A 182 10.21 9.64 5.01
N ALA A 183 10.64 8.84 4.04
CA ALA A 183 11.60 9.29 3.01
C ALA A 183 11.05 10.45 2.17
N THR A 184 9.73 10.45 1.93
CA THR A 184 9.10 11.33 0.93
C THR A 184 8.48 12.58 1.52
N ASN A 185 8.15 12.62 2.81
CA ASN A 185 7.53 13.79 3.44
C ASN A 185 8.54 14.56 4.30
N ARG A 186 9.16 15.62 3.74
CA ARG A 186 10.10 16.49 4.49
C ARG A 186 9.50 17.04 5.78
N LYS A 187 8.20 17.40 5.79
CA LYS A 187 7.51 17.88 6.99
C LYS A 187 7.42 16.80 8.07
N PHE A 188 7.24 15.54 7.68
CA PHE A 188 7.23 14.41 8.61
C PHE A 188 8.62 14.17 9.21
N ARG A 189 9.67 14.21 8.38
CA ARG A 189 11.07 14.13 8.84
C ARG A 189 11.42 15.23 9.82
N ASP A 190 11.00 16.46 9.53
CA ASP A 190 11.24 17.61 10.40
C ASP A 190 10.50 17.47 11.74
N MET A 191 9.26 16.96 11.74
CA MET A 191 8.51 16.67 12.97
C MET A 191 9.18 15.58 13.80
N VAL A 192 9.59 14.46 13.20
CA VAL A 192 10.30 13.36 13.89
C VAL A 192 11.64 13.85 14.44
N ALA A 193 12.40 14.62 13.67
CA ALA A 193 13.66 15.22 14.12
C ALA A 193 13.46 16.22 15.26
N ARG A 194 12.33 16.95 15.30
CA ARG A 194 11.98 17.83 16.42
C ARG A 194 11.59 17.04 17.67
N LEU A 195 10.81 15.97 17.55
CA LEU A 195 10.46 15.09 18.66
C LEU A 195 11.70 14.41 19.27
N TRP A 196 12.62 13.93 18.44
CA TRP A 196 13.87 13.34 18.90
C TRP A 196 14.75 14.36 19.62
N ARG A 197 14.90 15.58 19.07
CA ARG A 197 15.63 16.67 19.74
C ARG A 197 14.99 17.08 21.06
N ARG A 198 13.66 17.09 21.15
CA ARG A 198 12.91 17.39 22.38
C ARG A 198 13.10 16.32 23.45
N ASN A 199 13.13 15.03 23.08
CA ASN A 199 13.45 13.94 24.00
C ASN A 199 14.88 14.03 24.54
N LYS A 200 15.86 14.40 23.70
CA LYS A 200 17.24 14.64 24.16
C LYS A 200 17.33 15.83 25.11
N TRP A 201 16.54 16.89 24.88
CA TRP A 201 16.50 18.07 25.75
C TRP A 201 15.85 17.75 27.11
N CYS A 202 14.71 17.05 27.14
CA CYS A 202 14.08 16.61 28.39
C CYS A 202 14.97 15.63 29.19
N ALA A 203 15.56 14.63 28.52
CA ALA A 203 16.49 13.68 29.16
C ALA A 203 17.79 14.34 29.66
N SER A 204 18.20 15.46 29.06
CA SER A 204 19.33 16.27 29.54
C SER A 204 18.97 17.17 30.72
N ASN A 205 17.72 17.60 30.84
CA ASN A 205 17.28 18.52 31.88
C ASN A 205 16.87 17.79 33.18
N GLU A 206 16.47 16.52 33.10
CA GLU A 206 16.26 15.65 34.26
C GLU A 206 17.57 15.22 34.95
N ARG A 207 18.70 15.23 34.24
CA ARG A 207 20.02 14.92 34.81
C ARG A 207 20.71 16.09 35.50
N LYS A 208 20.14 17.30 35.47
CA LYS A 208 20.68 18.44 36.22
C LYS A 208 20.11 18.42 37.64
N PRO A 209 20.93 18.28 38.69
CA PRO A 209 20.44 18.37 40.06
C PRO A 209 19.83 19.76 40.27
N ARG A 210 18.61 19.80 40.85
CA ARG A 210 17.94 21.07 41.19
C ARG A 210 18.83 21.82 42.19
N PRO A 211 19.15 23.10 41.97
CA PRO A 211 19.85 23.88 42.98
C PRO A 211 18.97 23.95 44.23
N GLN A 212 19.50 23.48 45.37
CA GLN A 212 18.88 23.65 46.67
C GLN A 212 18.83 25.16 46.95
N ARG A 213 17.61 25.70 47.08
CA ARG A 213 17.40 27.05 47.57
C ARG A 213 17.75 27.05 49.06
N VAL A 214 18.79 27.80 49.40
CA VAL A 214 19.17 28.19 50.77
C VAL A 214 18.16 29.20 51.29
#